data_AF-A0A2D6M982-F1
#
_entry.id   AF-A0A2D6M982-F1
#
_cell.length_a   1.000
_cell.length_b   1.000
_cell.length_c   1.000
_cell.angle_alpha   90.00
_cell.angle_beta   90.00
_cell.angle_gamma   90.00
#
_symmetry.space_group_name_H-M   'P 1'
#
loop_
_entity.id
_entity.type
_entity.pdbx_description
1 polymer ?
#
loop_
_entity_poly.entity_id
_entity_poly.type
_entity_poly.pdbx_seq_one_letter_code
_entity_poly.pdbx_strand_id
1 'polypeptide(L)'
;MTDWQKGDLALYSDASPSDEHYAPPELRKGAVYTVSGVGVDEAGNSGLFLSEQESDGCLGGYLAWRFRKVTPDKADEFDREVIDLMNRKPVGA
;
A
#
# COMPACT_ATOMS: atom_id res chain seq x y z
N MET A 1 2.01 2.67 -17.05
CA MET A 1 2.04 1.67 -15.95
C MET A 1 2.86 2.28 -14.83
N THR A 2 2.36 2.27 -13.59
CA THR A 2 3.04 2.86 -12.43
C THR A 2 4.30 2.05 -12.08
N ASP A 3 5.41 2.71 -11.74
CA ASP A 3 6.67 2.07 -11.36
C ASP A 3 6.62 1.58 -9.89
N TRP A 4 5.80 0.58 -9.62
CA TRP A 4 5.74 0.05 -8.26
C TRP A 4 7.11 -0.50 -7.82
N GLN A 5 7.50 -0.15 -6.59
CA GLN A 5 8.73 -0.59 -5.96
C GLN A 5 8.47 -1.02 -4.51
N LYS A 6 9.36 -1.86 -3.99
CA LYS A 6 9.34 -2.23 -2.57
C LYS A 6 9.48 -0.97 -1.71
N GLY A 7 8.62 -0.85 -0.69
CA GLY A 7 8.56 0.31 0.20
C GLY A 7 7.57 1.39 -0.25
N ASP A 8 7.00 1.30 -1.46
CA ASP A 8 5.92 2.18 -1.87
C ASP A 8 4.69 1.98 -0.98
N LEU A 9 3.94 3.06 -0.77
CA LEU A 9 2.65 3.02 -0.09
C LEU A 9 1.52 2.86 -1.11
N ALA A 10 0.69 1.85 -0.91
CA ALA A 10 -0.40 1.48 -1.79
C ALA A 10 -1.76 1.72 -1.09
N LEU A 11 -2.47 2.76 -1.51
CA LEU A 11 -3.84 3.02 -1.06
C LEU A 11 -4.79 2.10 -1.81
N TYR A 12 -5.48 1.23 -1.10
CA TYR A 12 -6.50 0.38 -1.68
C TYR A 12 -7.75 1.21 -2.00
N SER A 13 -7.98 1.44 -3.29
CA SER A 13 -9.04 2.34 -3.76
C SER A 13 -10.32 1.63 -4.18
N ASP A 14 -10.30 0.30 -4.26
CA ASP A 14 -11.41 -0.54 -4.74
C ASP A 14 -11.99 0.03 -6.05
N ALA A 15 -11.22 -0.17 -7.12
CA ALA A 15 -11.39 0.55 -8.37
C ALA A 15 -12.53 0.03 -9.28
N SER A 16 -13.34 -0.94 -8.84
CA SER A 16 -14.49 -1.39 -9.64
C SER A 16 -15.72 -1.78 -8.81
N PRO A 17 -16.87 -1.11 -8.97
CA PRO A 17 -18.12 -1.48 -8.30
C PRO A 17 -18.75 -2.77 -8.86
N SER A 18 -18.24 -3.34 -9.95
CA SER A 18 -18.80 -4.57 -10.56
C SER A 18 -18.08 -5.86 -10.16
N ASP A 19 -17.05 -5.76 -9.31
CA ASP A 19 -16.07 -6.82 -9.10
C ASP A 19 -15.93 -7.20 -7.61
N GLU A 20 -17.03 -7.04 -6.85
CA GLU A 20 -17.14 -7.43 -5.44
C GLU A 20 -16.80 -8.92 -5.22
N HIS A 21 -17.00 -9.76 -6.24
CA HIS A 21 -16.63 -11.19 -6.22
C HIS A 21 -15.13 -11.45 -6.12
N TYR A 22 -14.30 -10.45 -6.45
CA TYR A 22 -12.84 -10.54 -6.39
C TYR A 22 -12.23 -9.51 -5.45
N ALA A 23 -13.04 -8.78 -4.67
CA ALA A 23 -12.52 -7.97 -3.57
C ALA A 23 -11.92 -8.93 -2.53
N PRO A 24 -10.60 -8.92 -2.29
CA PRO A 24 -10.04 -9.80 -1.30
C PRO A 24 -10.63 -9.38 0.06
N PRO A 25 -11.24 -10.30 0.82
CA PRO A 25 -11.92 -9.96 2.06
C PRO A 25 -10.98 -9.30 3.10
N GLU A 26 -9.68 -9.50 2.93
CA GLU A 26 -8.61 -8.99 3.79
C GLU A 26 -8.25 -7.52 3.50
N LEU A 27 -8.57 -7.01 2.30
CA LEU A 27 -8.27 -5.63 1.93
C LEU A 27 -9.39 -4.68 2.31
N ARG A 28 -9.08 -3.74 3.21
CA ARG A 28 -10.02 -2.71 3.64
C ARG A 28 -9.93 -1.49 2.72
N LYS A 29 -11.04 -1.13 2.07
CA LYS A 29 -11.12 0.09 1.24
C LYS A 29 -10.67 1.32 2.01
N GLY A 30 -9.79 2.12 1.40
CA GLY A 30 -9.20 3.31 2.01
C GLY A 30 -8.02 3.03 2.93
N ALA A 31 -7.66 1.76 3.19
CA ALA A 31 -6.44 1.45 3.91
C ALA A 31 -5.21 1.62 3.01
N VAL A 32 -4.10 2.02 3.63
CA VAL A 32 -2.78 2.13 3.00
C VAL A 32 -1.94 0.94 3.46
N TYR A 33 -1.31 0.28 2.50
CA TYR A 33 -0.46 -0.88 2.73
C TYR A 33 0.94 -0.62 2.20
N THR A 34 1.94 -1.31 2.77
CA THR A 34 3.34 -1.19 2.36
C THR A 34 3.67 -2.28 1.34
N VAL A 35 4.11 -1.90 0.14
CA VAL A 35 4.51 -2.85 -0.90
C VAL A 35 5.79 -3.59 -0.44
N SER A 36 5.69 -4.89 -0.22
CA SER A 36 6.81 -5.76 0.15
C SER A 36 7.57 -6.29 -1.08
N GLY A 37 6.90 -6.35 -2.23
CA GLY A 37 7.45 -6.80 -3.50
C GLY A 37 6.50 -6.54 -4.67
N VAL A 38 7.00 -6.70 -5.89
CA VAL A 38 6.25 -6.53 -7.13
C VAL A 38 6.50 -7.72 -8.05
N GLY A 39 5.42 -8.33 -8.52
CA GLY A 39 5.43 -9.41 -9.49
C GLY A 39 4.79 -8.95 -10.80
N VAL A 40 5.13 -9.64 -11.88
CA VAL A 40 4.49 -9.44 -13.20
C VAL A 40 4.09 -10.81 -13.72
N ASP A 41 2.84 -10.95 -14.16
CA ASP A 41 2.36 -12.19 -14.77
C ASP A 41 2.81 -12.32 -16.24
N GLU A 42 2.54 -13.48 -16.85
CA GLU A 42 2.89 -13.74 -18.27
C GLU A 42 2.17 -12.79 -19.25
N ALA A 43 1.04 -12.19 -18.84
CA ALA A 43 0.29 -11.22 -19.61
C ALA A 43 0.79 -9.77 -19.42
N GLY A 44 1.80 -9.55 -18.56
CA GLY A 44 2.38 -8.24 -18.28
C GLY A 44 1.62 -7.43 -17.23
N ASN A 45 0.67 -8.02 -16.50
CA ASN A 45 -0.03 -7.35 -15.41
C ASN A 45 0.83 -7.36 -14.14
N SER A 46 0.90 -6.22 -13.47
CA SER A 46 1.63 -6.10 -12.21
C SER A 46 0.77 -6.52 -11.02
N GLY A 47 1.34 -7.34 -10.14
CA GLY A 47 0.82 -7.70 -8.82
C GLY A 47 1.68 -7.09 -7.71
N LEU A 48 1.03 -6.64 -6.64
CA LEU A 48 1.66 -6.09 -5.44
C LEU A 48 1.58 -7.10 -4.30
N PHE A 49 2.73 -7.39 -3.70
CA PHE A 49 2.80 -8.08 -2.43
C PHE A 49 2.78 -7.03 -1.33
N LEU A 50 2.00 -7.25 -0.27
CA LEU A 50 1.85 -6.30 0.83
C LEU A 50 2.58 -6.82 2.06
N SER A 51 2.98 -5.93 2.97
CA SER A 51 3.74 -6.31 4.16
C SER A 51 2.82 -6.70 5.32
N GLU A 52 1.63 -6.10 5.35
CA GLU A 52 0.63 -6.26 6.39
C GLU A 52 -0.38 -7.36 6.09
N GLN A 53 -0.36 -7.92 4.89
CA GLN A 53 -1.27 -8.99 4.46
C GLN A 53 -0.47 -10.07 3.77
N GLU A 54 -0.73 -11.32 4.14
CA GLU A 54 -0.33 -12.43 3.30
C GLU A 54 -1.13 -12.37 2.00
N SER A 55 -0.55 -12.87 0.92
CA SER A 55 -1.21 -12.87 -0.37
C SER A 55 -1.42 -14.31 -0.79
N ASP A 56 -2.68 -14.72 -0.80
CA ASP A 56 -3.15 -15.97 -1.40
C ASP A 56 -3.67 -15.75 -2.85
N GLY A 57 -3.55 -14.52 -3.35
CA GLY A 57 -4.12 -14.10 -4.62
C GLY A 57 -3.66 -14.97 -5.80
N CYS A 58 -4.52 -15.08 -6.82
CA CYS A 58 -4.33 -15.94 -8.00
C CYS A 58 -3.01 -15.72 -8.77
N LEU A 59 -2.29 -14.62 -8.51
CA LEU A 59 -1.00 -14.26 -9.12
C LEU A 59 0.16 -14.23 -8.10
N GLY A 60 -0.05 -14.73 -6.89
CA GLY A 60 0.86 -14.55 -5.75
C GLY A 60 0.79 -13.15 -5.12
N GLY A 61 0.14 -12.17 -5.76
CA GLY A 61 -0.02 -10.79 -5.30
C GLY A 61 -1.39 -10.19 -5.64
N TYR A 62 -1.67 -8.99 -5.13
CA TYR A 62 -2.88 -8.22 -5.44
C TYR A 62 -2.71 -7.36 -6.69
N LEU A 63 -3.69 -7.31 -7.58
CA LEU A 63 -3.59 -6.57 -8.84
C LEU A 63 -3.31 -5.06 -8.62
N ALA A 64 -2.21 -4.57 -9.18
CA ALA A 64 -1.70 -3.23 -8.92
C ALA A 64 -2.66 -2.10 -9.33
N TRP A 65 -3.51 -2.32 -10.34
CA TRP A 65 -4.49 -1.32 -10.81
C TRP A 65 -5.59 -1.00 -9.78
N ARG A 66 -5.75 -1.84 -8.75
CA ARG A 66 -6.69 -1.60 -7.63
C ARG A 66 -6.15 -0.60 -6.60
N PHE A 67 -4.86 -0.29 -6.68
CA PHE A 67 -4.18 0.59 -5.75
C PHE A 67 -3.81 1.93 -6.40
N ARG A 68 -3.73 2.95 -5.57
CA ARG A 68 -3.11 4.23 -5.92
C ARG A 68 -1.80 4.35 -5.14
N LYS A 69 -0.72 4.67 -5.85
CA LYS A 69 0.59 4.95 -5.23
C LYS A 69 0.45 6.25 -4.45
N VAL A 70 0.76 6.20 -3.16
CA VAL A 70 0.79 7.36 -2.27
C VAL A 70 2.24 7.67 -1.97
N THR A 71 2.61 8.93 -2.11
CA THR A 71 3.94 9.42 -1.78
C THR A 71 3.75 10.61 -0.85
N PRO A 72 3.72 10.39 0.48
CA PRO A 72 3.65 11.46 1.44
C PRO A 72 4.87 12.37 1.27
N ASP A 73 4.67 13.67 1.47
CA ASP A 73 5.79 14.58 1.54
C ASP A 73 6.72 14.20 2.70
N LYS A 74 7.98 14.61 2.58
CA LYS A 74 8.94 14.40 3.66
C LYS A 74 8.44 15.14 4.90
N ALA A 75 8.39 14.41 6.03
CA ALA A 75 8.02 14.97 7.33
C ALA A 75 8.76 16.30 7.60
N ASP A 76 7.97 17.35 7.76
CA ASP A 76 8.47 18.66 8.16
C ASP A 76 8.85 18.70 9.65
N GLU A 77 9.16 19.87 10.19
CA GLU A 77 9.55 20.00 11.61
C GLU A 77 8.40 19.63 12.54
N PHE A 78 7.18 20.09 12.23
CA PHE A 78 6.00 19.80 13.02
C PHE A 78 5.65 18.30 12.97
N ASP A 79 5.70 17.69 11.79
CA ASP A 79 5.50 16.26 11.62
C ASP A 79 6.49 15.46 12.46
N ARG A 80 7.77 15.85 12.48
CA ARG A 80 8.81 15.17 13.27
C ARG A 80 8.55 15.28 14.77
N GLU A 81 8.20 16.46 15.27
CA GLU A 81 7.85 16.65 16.67
C GLU A 81 6.66 15.77 17.06
N VAL A 82 5.61 15.74 16.23
CA VAL A 82 4.44 14.89 16.47
C VAL A 82 4.81 13.41 16.42
N ILE A 83 5.63 12.98 15.45
CA ILE A 83 6.11 11.60 15.35
C ILE A 83 6.93 11.21 16.59
N ASP A 84 7.83 12.07 17.04
CA ASP A 84 8.65 11.82 18.22
C ASP A 84 7.78 11.76 19.49
N LEU A 85 6.79 12.65 19.62
CA LEU A 85 5.79 12.60 20.67
C LEU A 85 4.99 11.28 20.64
N MET A 86 4.53 10.85 19.48
CA MET A 86 3.79 9.58 19.31
C MET A 86 4.66 8.36 19.63
N ASN A 87 5.97 8.46 19.40
CA ASN A 87 6.96 7.46 19.79
C ASN A 87 7.40 7.58 21.27
N ARG A 88 6.73 8.42 22.07
CA ARG A 88 7.03 8.68 23.50
C ARG A 88 8.45 9.19 23.74
N LYS A 89 9.04 9.88 22.77
CA LYS A 89 10.30 10.60 22.97
C LYS A 89 10.03 11.96 23.61
N PRO A 90 11.01 12.54 24.33
CA PRO A 90 10.91 13.91 24.82
C PRO A 90 10.83 14.88 23.63
N VAL A 91 9.91 15.83 23.68
CA VAL A 91 9.75 16.92 22.71
C VAL A 91 9.93 18.25 23.43
N GLY A 92 10.77 19.14 22.88
CA GLY A 92 11.17 20.40 23.49
C GLY A 92 12.27 20.27 24.56
N ALA A 93 13.43 20.85 24.27
CA ALA A 93 14.46 21.20 25.25
C ALA A 93 14.74 22.71 25.13
#